data_AF-A0A0H2V604-F1
#
_entry.id   AF-A0A0H2V604-F1
#
_cell.length_a   1.000
_cell.length_b   1.000
_cell.length_c   1.000
_cell.angle_alpha   90.00
_cell.angle_beta   90.00
_cell.angle_gamma   90.00
#
_symmetry.space_group_name_H-M   'P 1'
#
loop_
_entity.id
_entity.type
_entity.pdbx_description
1 polymer ?
#
loop_
_entity_poly.entity_id
_entity_poly.type
_entity_poly.pdbx_seq_one_letter_code
_entity_poly.pdbx_strand_id
1 'polypeptide(L)'
;MDLWLLANDESCLRHQAFWHSWQGPLVERQQSNNITLTDVLEGVHAYLQGHLDDFEIQEAFVTKELPLKLAQLRERWERYVVLNAELAARGRGGFERNRRDD
;
A
#
# COMPACT_ATOMS: atom_id res chain seq x y z
N MET A 1 5.19 11.38 11.37
CA MET A 1 5.39 9.94 11.10
C MET A 1 5.91 9.83 9.68
N ASP A 2 6.97 9.06 9.44
CA ASP A 2 7.57 8.86 8.11
C ASP A 2 6.62 8.05 7.21
N LEU A 3 6.51 8.43 5.93
CA LEU A 3 5.68 7.74 4.93
C LEU A 3 6.07 6.26 4.80
N TRP A 4 7.36 5.94 4.89
CA TRP A 4 7.85 4.56 4.86
C TRP A 4 7.38 3.76 6.08
N LEU A 5 7.41 4.36 7.27
CA LEU A 5 6.92 3.73 8.50
C LEU A 5 5.42 3.49 8.43
N LEU A 6 4.66 4.47 7.91
CA LEU A 6 3.22 4.34 7.73
C LEU A 6 2.87 3.22 6.73
N ALA A 7 3.60 3.11 5.62
CA ALA A 7 3.37 2.05 4.64
C ALA A 7 3.67 0.64 5.19
N ASN A 8 4.57 0.54 6.18
CA ASN A 8 4.90 -0.71 6.86
C ASN A 8 4.05 -1.02 8.10
N ASP A 9 3.22 -0.07 8.54
CA ASP A 9 2.34 -0.24 9.68
C ASP A 9 1.23 -1.26 9.37
N GLU A 10 1.04 -2.20 10.29
CA GLU A 10 0.07 -3.28 10.08
C GLU A 10 -1.37 -2.75 10.03
N SER A 11 -1.73 -1.78 10.87
CA SER A 11 -3.07 -1.19 10.83
C SER A 11 -3.30 -0.49 9.50
N CYS A 12 -2.29 0.19 8.97
CA CYS A 12 -2.36 0.84 7.67
C CYS A 12 -2.47 -0.17 6.53
N LEU A 13 -1.68 -1.26 6.54
CA LEU A 13 -1.75 -2.33 5.54
C LEU A 13 -3.12 -3.00 5.52
N ARG A 14 -3.68 -3.33 6.69
CA ARG A 14 -5.04 -3.90 6.79
C ARG A 14 -6.10 -2.95 6.25
N HIS A 15 -5.99 -1.67 6.60
CA HIS A 15 -6.94 -0.65 6.15
C HIS A 15 -6.89 -0.45 4.63
N GLN A 16 -5.69 -0.37 4.06
CA GLN A 16 -5.50 -0.26 2.62
C GLN A 16 -5.98 -1.52 1.89
N ALA A 17 -5.67 -2.72 2.40
CA ALA A 17 -6.14 -3.98 1.82
C ALA A 17 -7.67 -4.09 1.83
N PHE A 18 -8.31 -3.64 2.92
CA PHE A 18 -9.77 -3.54 2.99
C PHE A 18 -10.31 -2.65 1.88
N TRP A 19 -9.90 -1.39 1.81
CA TRP A 19 -10.41 -0.46 0.80
C TRP A 19 -10.05 -0.87 -0.63
N HIS A 20 -8.87 -1.44 -0.84
CA HIS A 20 -8.44 -1.92 -2.16
C HIS A 20 -9.38 -3.00 -2.72
N SER A 21 -9.92 -3.86 -1.86
CA SER A 21 -10.82 -4.95 -2.25
C SER A 21 -12.30 -4.66 -1.96
N TRP A 22 -12.61 -3.51 -1.35
CA TRP A 22 -13.97 -3.14 -0.99
C TRP A 22 -14.74 -2.76 -2.25
N GLN A 23 -15.66 -3.64 -2.62
CA GLN A 23 -16.65 -3.36 -3.64
C GLN A 23 -17.86 -2.70 -2.97
N GLY A 24 -17.81 -1.39 -2.82
CA GLY A 24 -18.92 -0.62 -2.27
C GLY A 24 -20.22 -0.79 -3.05
N PRO A 25 -21.31 -0.09 -2.65
CA PRO A 25 -22.57 -0.09 -3.40
C PRO A 25 -22.46 0.56 -4.80
N LEU A 26 -21.28 1.09 -5.14
CA LEU A 26 -20.97 1.69 -6.43
C LEU A 26 -20.63 0.59 -7.45
N VAL A 27 -21.15 0.73 -8.67
CA VAL A 27 -20.78 -0.14 -9.80
C VAL A 27 -19.28 -0.05 -10.09
N GLU A 28 -18.66 -1.11 -10.61
CA GLU A 28 -17.21 -1.24 -10.84
C GLU A 28 -16.56 -0.01 -11.49
N ARG A 29 -17.24 0.65 -12.45
CA ARG A 29 -16.76 1.87 -13.12
C ARG A 29 -16.76 3.15 -12.27
N GLN A 30 -17.36 3.09 -11.08
CA GLN A 30 -17.49 4.17 -10.11
C GLN A 30 -16.69 3.88 -8.84
N GLN A 31 -16.10 2.69 -8.72
CA GLN A 31 -15.17 2.40 -7.64
C GLN A 31 -13.87 3.16 -7.93
N SER A 32 -13.44 3.99 -6.98
CA SER A 32 -12.16 4.67 -7.05
C SER A 32 -11.04 3.63 -7.21
N ASN A 33 -10.14 3.83 -8.17
CA ASN A 33 -8.86 3.11 -8.18
C ASN A 33 -8.09 3.59 -6.95
N ASN A 34 -8.23 2.87 -5.84
CA ASN A 34 -7.64 3.25 -4.57
C ASN A 34 -6.11 3.22 -4.70
N ILE A 35 -5.51 4.41 -4.72
CA ILE A 35 -4.05 4.58 -4.69
C ILE A 35 -3.58 4.16 -3.29
N THR A 36 -2.66 3.21 -3.25
CA THR A 36 -2.04 2.73 -2.02
C THR A 36 -0.78 3.54 -1.71
N LEU A 37 -0.33 3.54 -0.46
CA LEU A 37 0.96 4.10 -0.06
C LEU A 37 2.12 3.42 -0.78
N THR A 38 1.97 2.14 -1.14
CA THR A 38 2.95 1.43 -1.98
C THR A 38 3.04 2.09 -3.36
N ASP A 39 1.90 2.40 -4.00
CA ASP A 39 1.87 3.09 -5.30
C ASP A 39 2.47 4.50 -5.21
N VAL A 40 2.20 5.23 -4.11
CA VAL A 40 2.81 6.54 -3.86
C VAL A 40 4.33 6.43 -3.76
N LEU A 41 4.83 5.46 -2.99
CA LEU A 41 6.27 5.27 -2.79
C LEU A 41 6.99 4.83 -4.07
N GLU A 42 6.35 4.00 -4.89
CA GLU A 42 6.87 3.65 -6.23
C GLU A 42 6.89 4.86 -7.16
N GLY A 43 5.86 5.71 -7.12
CA GLY A 43 5.84 6.97 -7.86
C GLY A 43 6.96 7.94 -7.43
N VAL A 44 7.21 8.03 -6.12
CA VAL A 44 8.34 8.80 -5.58
C VAL A 44 9.67 8.24 -6.07
N HIS A 45 9.84 6.91 -6.07
CA HIS A 45 11.06 6.28 -6.59
C HIS A 45 11.28 6.57 -8.07
N ALA A 46 10.23 6.45 -8.89
CA ALA A 46 10.30 6.80 -10.31
C ALA A 46 10.67 8.28 -10.53
N TYR A 47 10.14 9.18 -9.70
CA TYR A 47 10.51 10.60 -9.75
C TYR A 47 11.98 10.81 -9.41
N LEU A 48 12.46 10.20 -8.32
CA LEU A 48 13.86 10.30 -7.88
C LEU A 48 14.83 9.78 -8.92
N GLN A 49 14.49 8.70 -9.65
CA GLN A 49 15.35 8.18 -10.72
C GLN A 49 15.57 9.19 -11.86
N GLY A 50 14.60 10.05 -12.15
CA GLY A 50 14.71 11.07 -13.19
C GLY A 50 15.30 12.41 -12.73
N HIS A 51 15.40 12.61 -11.42
CA HIS A 51 15.71 13.91 -10.80
C HIS A 51 16.77 13.78 -9.69
N LEU A 52 17.71 12.84 -9.82
CA LEU A 52 18.73 12.60 -8.79
C LEU A 52 19.53 13.86 -8.44
N ASP A 53 19.87 14.67 -9.44
CA ASP A 53 20.66 15.89 -9.28
C ASP A 53 19.95 16.98 -8.46
N ASP A 54 18.62 16.89 -8.31
CA ASP A 54 17.81 17.85 -7.55
C ASP A 54 17.88 17.59 -6.04
N PHE A 55 18.45 16.46 -5.60
CA PHE A 55 18.46 16.05 -4.19
C PHE A 55 19.84 15.60 -3.71
N GLU A 56 20.15 15.88 -2.45
CA GLU A 56 21.36 15.37 -1.78
C GLU A 56 21.17 13.91 -1.33
N ILE A 57 20.89 13.01 -2.26
CA ILE A 57 20.63 11.59 -2.01
C ILE A 57 21.68 10.73 -2.71
N GLN A 58 22.11 9.65 -2.05
CA GLN A 58 23.05 8.70 -2.66
C GLN A 58 22.40 7.95 -3.82
N GLU A 59 23.04 7.98 -5.00
CA GLU A 59 22.56 7.26 -6.19
C GLU A 59 22.37 5.76 -5.94
N ALA A 60 23.27 5.14 -5.16
CA ALA A 60 23.18 3.71 -4.82
C ALA A 60 21.91 3.39 -4.01
N PHE A 61 21.45 4.31 -3.17
CA PHE A 61 20.21 4.14 -2.44
C PHE A 61 19.01 4.11 -3.41
N VAL A 62 18.94 5.06 -4.34
CA VAL A 62 17.80 5.17 -5.29
C VAL A 62 17.81 4.05 -6.34
N THR A 63 19.00 3.62 -6.80
CA THR A 63 19.13 2.66 -7.91
C THR A 63 19.16 1.21 -7.47
N LYS A 64 19.53 0.91 -6.21
CA LYS A 64 19.68 -0.47 -5.71
C LYS A 64 18.85 -0.75 -4.47
N GLU A 65 19.02 0.04 -3.42
CA GLU A 65 18.39 -0.26 -2.13
C GLU A 65 16.89 -0.01 -2.11
N LEU A 66 16.45 1.15 -2.60
CA LEU A 66 15.06 1.56 -2.62
C LEU A 66 14.18 0.60 -3.46
N PRO A 67 14.57 0.18 -4.68
CA PRO A 67 13.83 -0.83 -5.44
C PRO A 67 13.61 -2.14 -4.67
N LEU A 68 14.64 -2.63 -3.97
CA LEU A 68 14.55 -3.86 -3.17
C LEU A 68 13.57 -3.69 -2.01
N LYS A 69 13.64 -2.56 -1.31
CA LYS A 69 12.71 -2.22 -0.23
C LYS A 69 11.28 -2.10 -0.73
N LEU A 70 11.05 -1.47 -1.88
CA LEU A 70 9.72 -1.34 -2.48
C LEU A 70 9.16 -2.69 -2.92
N ALA A 71 9.97 -3.55 -3.52
CA ALA A 71 9.55 -4.91 -3.88
C ALA A 71 9.10 -5.72 -2.65
N GLN A 72 9.84 -5.63 -1.54
CA GLN A 72 9.45 -6.28 -0.27
C GLN A 72 8.15 -5.71 0.31
N LEU A 73 7.98 -4.38 0.24
CA LEU A 73 6.76 -3.72 0.69
C LEU A 73 5.55 -4.13 -0.17
N ARG A 74 5.72 -4.20 -1.50
CA ARG A 74 4.69 -4.65 -2.44
C ARG A 74 4.27 -6.09 -2.15
N GLU A 75 5.22 -7.01 -2.01
CA GLU A 75 4.94 -8.41 -1.66
C GLU A 75 4.20 -8.50 -0.31
N ARG A 76 4.60 -7.69 0.68
CA ARG A 76 3.92 -7.63 1.96
C ARG A 76 2.48 -7.13 1.80
N TRP A 77 2.25 -6.07 1.04
CA TRP A 77 0.92 -5.54 0.77
C TRP A 77 0.02 -6.56 0.06
N GLU A 78 0.52 -7.24 -0.97
CA GLU A 78 -0.22 -8.29 -1.70
C GLU A 78 -0.67 -9.42 -0.78
N ARG A 79 0.18 -9.85 0.16
CA ARG A 79 -0.21 -10.84 1.18
C ARG A 79 -1.38 -10.37 2.04
N TYR A 80 -1.46 -9.08 2.36
CA TYR A 80 -2.60 -8.53 3.11
C TYR A 80 -3.87 -8.47 2.27
N VAL A 81 -3.77 -8.22 0.96
CA VAL A 81 -4.91 -8.30 0.04
C VAL A 81 -5.48 -9.72 0.01
N VAL A 82 -4.62 -10.72 -0.14
CA VAL A 82 -5.02 -12.15 -0.11
C VAL A 82 -5.63 -12.51 1.24
N LEU A 83 -4.99 -12.14 2.35
CA LEU A 83 -5.49 -12.41 3.69
C LEU A 83 -6.86 -11.76 3.95
N ASN A 84 -7.07 -10.53 3.46
CA ASN A 84 -8.36 -9.86 3.55
C ASN A 84 -9.47 -10.64 2.83
N ALA A 85 -9.18 -11.10 1.60
CA ALA A 85 -10.11 -11.88 0.80
C ALA A 85 -10.45 -13.23 1.45
N GLU A 86 -9.44 -13.93 2.02
CA GLU A 86 -9.67 -15.18 2.76
C GLU A 86 -10.55 -14.99 3.99
N LEU A 87 -10.33 -13.91 4.75
CA LEU A 87 -11.15 -13.58 5.92
C LEU A 87 -12.60 -13.22 5.52
N ALA A 88 -12.77 -12.48 4.42
CA ALA A 88 -14.08 -12.15 3.88
C ALA A 88 -14.82 -13.42 3.41
N ALA A 89 -14.15 -14.32 2.69
CA ALA A 89 -14.72 -15.59 2.22
C ALA A 89 -15.18 -16.51 3.37
N ARG A 90 -14.55 -16.40 4.55
CA ARG A 90 -14.94 -17.12 5.78
C ARG A 90 -16.10 -16.45 6.53
N GLY A 91 -16.75 -15.45 5.95
CA GLY A 91 -17.89 -14.74 6.52
C GLY A 91 -17.53 -13.73 7.62
N ARG A 92 -16.25 -13.31 7.74
CA ARG A 92 -15.78 -12.40 8.79
C ARG A 92 -15.67 -10.92 8.37
N GLY A 93 -16.20 -10.53 7.21
CA GLY A 93 -16.11 -9.14 6.72
C GLY A 93 -14.69 -8.68 6.35
N GLY A 94 -13.71 -9.59 6.29
CA GLY A 94 -12.31 -9.22 6.03
C GLY A 94 -11.71 -8.41 7.18
N PHE A 95 -11.03 -7.32 6.86
CA PHE A 95 -10.49 -6.30 7.75
C PHE A 95 -11.45 -5.13 7.95
N GLU A 96 -12.74 -5.30 7.68
CA GLU A 96 -13.75 -4.29 7.99
C GLU A 96 -13.63 -3.85 9.46
N ARG A 97 -13.38 -2.56 9.68
CA ARG A 97 -13.35 -1.99 11.02
C ARG A 97 -14.79 -1.81 11.51
N ASN A 98 -15.21 -2.62 12.47
CA ASN A 98 -16.43 -2.33 13.21
C ASN A 98 -16.18 -1.11 14.10
N ARG A 99 -17.08 -0.12 14.03
CA ARG A 99 -17.05 1.15 14.77
C ARG A 99 -17.08 1.02 16.32
N ARG A 100 -16.95 -0.20 16.86
CA ARG A 100 -16.95 -0.49 18.30
C ARG A 100 -15.54 -0.70 18.89
N ASP A 101 -14.51 -0.72 18.05
CA ASP A 101 -13.12 -1.01 18.47
C ASP A 101 -12.27 0.27 18.70
N ASP A 102 -12.91 1.44 18.82
CA ASP A 102 -12.27 2.72 19.22
C ASP A 102 -12.59 3.07 20.69
#